data_AF-A0A374CGM5-F1
#
_entry.id   AF-A0A374CGM5-F1
#
_cell.length_a   1.000
_cell.length_b   1.000
_cell.length_c   1.000
_cell.angle_alpha   90.00
_cell.angle_beta   90.00
_cell.angle_gamma   90.00
#
_symmetry.space_group_name_H-M   'P 1'
#
loop_
_entity.id
_entity.type
_entity.pdbx_description
1 polymer ?
#
loop_
_entity_poly.entity_id
_entity_poly.type
_entity_poly.pdbx_seq_one_letter_code
_entity_poly.pdbx_strand_id
1 'polypeptide(L)'
;MDHQFTKQIQAWLNAKHESDADVIKGANMLFRLNRDRFYHARATRQPQAYRSNIEYELGKFLKIRLDKMTIDEVKQMDSLVIPEAQAIIDEGAPVATTEETTGTTAKTTDSSEEESNNDDAELPSSEEDGVAVIRKGKRKDHDFLPEEVAALWDINTKRYKEIKSTFETLKSMEDKEPCDRYEYLKILSDLDKKYRADMLAYDSYVVTRADRDRVAKARLAENGNQG
;
A
#
# COMPACT_ATOMS: atom_id res chain seq x y z
N MET A 1 8.27 6.07 -22.76
CA MET A 1 6.91 5.65 -23.17
C MET A 1 6.36 6.56 -24.27
N ASP A 2 5.57 6.05 -25.23
CA ASP A 2 5.03 6.80 -26.38
C ASP A 2 3.72 7.53 -26.02
N HIS A 3 3.78 8.86 -25.86
CA HIS A 3 2.63 9.70 -25.50
C HIS A 3 1.61 9.88 -26.64
N GLN A 4 2.05 9.83 -27.90
CA GLN A 4 1.12 9.94 -29.04
C GLN A 4 0.26 8.69 -29.12
N PHE A 5 0.85 7.52 -28.90
CA PHE A 5 0.11 6.27 -28.83
C PHE A 5 -0.90 6.24 -27.68
N THR A 6 -0.58 6.80 -26.50
CA THR A 6 -1.54 6.93 -25.40
C THR A 6 -2.75 7.79 -25.80
N LYS A 7 -2.52 8.91 -26.51
CA LYS A 7 -3.60 9.74 -27.05
C LYS A 7 -4.45 9.00 -28.08
N GLN A 8 -3.85 8.15 -28.91
CA GLN A 8 -4.58 7.32 -29.87
C GLN A 8 -5.50 6.31 -29.19
N ILE A 9 -5.02 5.64 -28.13
CA ILE A 9 -5.84 4.71 -27.33
C ILE A 9 -7.01 5.47 -26.70
N GLN A 10 -6.75 6.62 -26.07
CA GLN A 10 -7.79 7.44 -25.47
C GLN A 10 -8.84 7.90 -26.50
N ALA A 11 -8.38 8.39 -27.66
CA ALA A 11 -9.27 8.86 -28.72
C ALA A 11 -10.12 7.71 -29.28
N TRP A 12 -9.54 6.51 -29.40
CA TRP A 12 -10.28 5.31 -29.79
C TRP A 12 -11.36 5.01 -28.75
N LEU A 13 -11.01 4.81 -27.48
CA LEU A 13 -11.98 4.49 -26.41
C LEU A 13 -13.12 5.50 -26.23
N ASN A 14 -12.91 6.76 -26.62
CA ASN A 14 -13.93 7.81 -26.54
C ASN A 14 -14.88 7.83 -27.75
N ALA A 15 -14.58 7.10 -28.82
CA ALA A 15 -15.36 7.04 -30.04
C ALA A 15 -16.28 5.80 -30.06
N LYS A 16 -17.29 5.83 -30.94
CA LYS A 16 -18.10 4.63 -31.24
C LYS A 16 -17.41 3.79 -32.32
N HIS A 17 -17.40 2.47 -32.17
CA HIS A 17 -16.73 1.55 -33.10
C HIS A 17 -17.72 0.61 -33.79
N GLU A 18 -18.54 1.15 -34.69
CA GLU A 18 -19.61 0.39 -35.35
C GLU A 18 -19.10 -0.45 -36.53
N SER A 19 -17.93 -0.12 -37.08
CA SER A 19 -17.34 -0.83 -38.23
C SER A 19 -16.24 -1.81 -37.83
N ASP A 20 -16.09 -2.88 -38.59
CA ASP A 20 -15.01 -3.86 -38.42
C ASP A 20 -13.62 -3.22 -38.55
N ALA A 21 -13.48 -2.28 -39.47
CA ALA A 21 -12.22 -1.56 -39.68
C ALA A 21 -11.81 -0.76 -38.43
N ASP A 22 -12.76 -0.16 -37.71
CA ASP A 22 -12.49 0.58 -36.49
C ASP A 22 -12.13 -0.35 -35.33
N VAL A 23 -12.79 -1.49 -35.22
CA VAL A 23 -12.47 -2.48 -34.19
C VAL A 23 -11.09 -3.11 -34.43
N ILE A 24 -10.71 -3.35 -35.69
CA ILE A 24 -9.36 -3.81 -36.05
C ILE A 24 -8.29 -2.79 -35.65
N LYS A 25 -8.55 -1.47 -35.73
CA LYS A 25 -7.61 -0.46 -35.20
C LYS A 25 -7.38 -0.66 -33.70
N GLY A 26 -8.45 -0.89 -32.92
CA GLY A 26 -8.35 -1.20 -31.50
C GLY A 26 -7.54 -2.48 -31.24
N ALA A 27 -7.80 -3.54 -32.00
CA ALA A 27 -7.03 -4.79 -31.92
C ALA A 27 -5.53 -4.57 -32.20
N ASN A 28 -5.20 -3.74 -33.20
CA ASN A 28 -3.81 -3.37 -33.52
C ASN A 28 -3.14 -2.60 -32.37
N MET A 29 -3.88 -1.68 -31.72
CA MET A 29 -3.38 -0.98 -30.53
C MET A 29 -3.12 -1.96 -29.39
N LEU A 30 -4.04 -2.86 -29.11
CA LEU A 30 -3.90 -3.87 -28.06
C LEU A 30 -2.71 -4.79 -28.33
N PHE A 31 -2.54 -5.24 -29.57
CA PHE A 31 -1.39 -6.05 -29.98
C PHE A 31 -0.05 -5.33 -29.78
N ARG A 32 0.03 -4.00 -29.97
CA ARG A 32 1.25 -3.22 -29.66
C ARG A 32 1.60 -3.26 -28.17
N LEU A 33 0.62 -3.45 -27.30
CA LEU A 33 0.79 -3.46 -25.85
C LEU A 33 1.18 -4.84 -25.33
N ASN A 34 0.35 -5.87 -25.59
CA ASN A 34 0.51 -7.20 -24.99
C ASN A 34 1.25 -8.21 -25.89
N ARG A 35 1.42 -7.90 -27.18
CA ARG A 35 2.04 -8.79 -28.19
C ARG A 35 1.32 -10.13 -28.38
N ASP A 36 0.06 -10.24 -27.97
CA ASP A 36 -0.73 -11.46 -28.14
C ASP A 36 -1.19 -11.62 -29.60
N ARG A 37 -0.42 -12.40 -30.35
CA ARG A 37 -0.66 -12.67 -31.77
C ARG A 37 -1.91 -13.51 -32.00
N PHE A 38 -2.26 -14.40 -31.08
CA PHE A 38 -3.42 -15.28 -31.25
C PHE A 38 -4.72 -14.52 -31.04
N TYR A 39 -4.77 -13.71 -29.98
CA TYR A 39 -5.89 -12.81 -29.74
C TYR A 39 -6.07 -11.84 -30.91
N HIS A 40 -4.98 -11.21 -31.36
CA HIS A 40 -5.01 -10.28 -32.50
C HIS A 40 -5.57 -10.94 -33.76
N ALA A 41 -5.06 -12.13 -34.13
CA ALA A 41 -5.53 -12.85 -35.31
C ALA A 41 -7.03 -13.19 -35.22
N ARG A 42 -7.54 -13.59 -34.05
CA ARG A 42 -8.96 -13.85 -33.85
C ARG A 42 -9.80 -12.57 -33.94
N ALA A 43 -9.37 -11.51 -33.25
CA ALA A 43 -10.02 -10.21 -33.26
C ALA A 43 -10.08 -9.61 -34.68
N THR A 44 -9.08 -9.84 -35.53
CA THR A 44 -9.14 -9.36 -36.93
C THR A 44 -10.09 -10.15 -37.82
N ARG A 45 -10.39 -11.40 -37.49
CA ARG A 45 -11.32 -12.27 -38.27
C ARG A 45 -12.78 -12.08 -37.86
N GLN A 46 -13.03 -11.73 -36.61
CA GLN A 46 -14.37 -11.51 -36.05
C GLN A 46 -14.42 -10.23 -35.20
N PRO A 47 -14.21 -9.05 -35.79
CA PRO A 47 -13.94 -7.83 -35.02
C PRO A 47 -15.05 -7.48 -34.03
N GLN A 48 -16.32 -7.44 -34.46
CA GLN A 48 -17.42 -7.07 -33.56
C GLN A 48 -17.55 -7.98 -32.34
N ALA A 49 -17.25 -9.27 -32.46
CA ALA A 49 -17.33 -10.22 -31.35
C ALA A 49 -16.31 -9.91 -30.24
N TYR A 50 -15.20 -9.25 -30.57
CA TYR A 50 -14.12 -8.92 -29.64
C TYR A 50 -14.16 -7.46 -29.18
N ARG A 51 -15.05 -6.63 -29.74
CA ARG A 51 -15.10 -5.18 -29.48
C ARG A 51 -15.11 -4.85 -27.99
N SER A 52 -16.03 -5.41 -27.21
CA SER A 52 -16.14 -5.11 -25.78
C SER A 52 -14.91 -5.54 -24.98
N ASN A 53 -14.26 -6.65 -25.36
CA ASN A 53 -13.03 -7.08 -24.71
C ASN A 53 -11.85 -6.18 -25.07
N ILE A 54 -11.76 -5.71 -26.32
CA ILE A 54 -10.75 -4.74 -26.73
C ILE A 54 -10.93 -3.42 -25.98
N GLU A 55 -12.16 -2.92 -25.84
CA GLU A 55 -12.49 -1.74 -25.05
C GLU A 55 -12.04 -1.89 -23.59
N TYR A 56 -12.35 -3.03 -22.97
CA TYR A 56 -11.92 -3.36 -21.60
C TYR A 56 -10.39 -3.37 -21.46
N GLU A 57 -9.70 -4.15 -22.29
CA GLU A 57 -8.25 -4.32 -22.23
C GLU A 57 -7.49 -3.02 -22.53
N LEU A 58 -7.90 -2.26 -23.56
CA LEU A 58 -7.33 -0.95 -23.85
C LEU A 58 -7.58 0.04 -22.73
N GLY A 59 -8.76 0.00 -22.10
CA GLY A 59 -9.07 0.81 -20.92
C GLY A 59 -8.12 0.51 -19.75
N LYS A 60 -7.86 -0.76 -19.47
CA LYS A 60 -6.89 -1.21 -18.46
C LYS A 60 -5.49 -0.66 -18.75
N PHE A 61 -4.97 -0.85 -19.96
CA PHE A 61 -3.64 -0.35 -20.32
C PHE A 61 -3.56 1.18 -20.38
N LEU A 62 -4.64 1.86 -20.74
CA LEU A 62 -4.69 3.31 -20.76
C LEU A 62 -4.45 3.89 -19.36
N LYS A 63 -5.04 3.33 -18.30
CA LYS A 63 -4.83 3.79 -16.91
C LYS A 63 -3.36 3.75 -16.53
N ILE A 64 -2.70 2.61 -16.76
CA ILE A 64 -1.25 2.42 -16.53
C ILE A 64 -0.43 3.49 -17.28
N ARG A 65 -0.79 3.75 -18.53
CA ARG A 65 -0.07 4.72 -19.37
C ARG A 65 -0.33 6.17 -18.97
N LEU A 66 -1.50 6.50 -18.45
CA LEU A 66 -1.79 7.85 -17.93
C LEU A 66 -0.95 8.15 -16.69
N ASP A 67 -0.68 7.13 -15.88
CA ASP A 67 0.28 7.17 -14.77
C ASP A 67 1.76 7.14 -15.21
N LYS A 68 2.02 7.31 -16.50
CA LYS A 68 3.35 7.31 -17.13
C LYS A 68 4.10 5.98 -17.03
N MET A 69 3.42 4.88 -16.74
CA MET A 69 4.02 3.56 -16.61
C MET A 69 3.85 2.70 -17.87
N THR A 70 4.71 1.69 -17.97
CA THR A 70 4.70 0.61 -18.95
C THR A 70 4.36 -0.71 -18.27
N ILE A 71 3.98 -1.72 -19.05
CA ILE A 71 3.63 -3.05 -18.51
C ILE A 71 4.84 -3.67 -17.80
N ASP A 72 6.05 -3.49 -18.32
CA ASP A 72 7.25 -4.03 -17.70
C ASP A 72 7.57 -3.33 -16.37
N GLU A 73 7.33 -2.02 -16.26
CA GLU A 73 7.43 -1.31 -14.96
C GLU A 73 6.35 -1.77 -13.97
N VAL A 74 5.14 -2.14 -14.44
CA VAL A 74 4.11 -2.73 -13.57
C VAL A 74 4.52 -4.13 -13.08
N LYS A 75 5.15 -4.95 -13.93
CA LYS A 75 5.72 -6.24 -13.51
C LYS A 75 6.81 -6.05 -12.45
N GLN A 76 7.68 -5.05 -12.63
CA GLN A 76 8.68 -4.70 -11.62
C GLN A 76 8.02 -4.25 -10.31
N MET A 77 6.98 -3.40 -10.39
CA MET A 77 6.21 -2.98 -9.22
C MET A 77 5.61 -4.18 -8.47
N ASP A 78 5.01 -5.14 -9.16
CA ASP A 78 4.46 -6.35 -8.54
C ASP A 78 5.54 -7.15 -7.80
N SER A 79 6.72 -7.31 -8.40
CA SER A 79 7.85 -8.03 -7.77
C SER A 79 8.48 -7.32 -6.57
N LEU A 80 8.33 -5.99 -6.44
CA LEU A 80 8.93 -5.19 -5.37
C LEU A 80 7.95 -4.93 -4.23
N VAL A 81 6.73 -4.49 -4.56
CA VAL A 81 5.74 -4.01 -3.58
C VAL A 81 5.21 -5.16 -2.72
N ILE A 82 5.10 -6.37 -3.27
CA ILE A 82 4.60 -7.53 -2.53
C ILE A 82 5.55 -7.91 -1.37
N PRO A 83 6.87 -8.13 -1.60
CA PRO A 83 7.81 -8.35 -0.50
C PRO A 83 7.89 -7.19 0.50
N GLU A 84 7.87 -5.94 0.03
CA GLU A 84 7.94 -4.75 0.88
C GLU A 84 6.76 -4.70 1.87
N ALA A 85 5.54 -4.98 1.39
CA ALA A 85 4.36 -5.04 2.25
C ALA A 85 4.36 -6.26 3.18
N GLN A 86 4.87 -7.41 2.71
CA GLN A 86 4.99 -8.61 3.53
C GLN A 86 5.92 -8.35 4.73
N ALA A 87 7.01 -7.61 4.56
CA ALA A 87 7.90 -7.23 5.67
C ALA A 87 7.15 -6.44 6.78
N ILE A 88 6.30 -5.49 6.39
CA ILE A 88 5.45 -4.74 7.36
C ILE A 88 4.53 -5.71 8.12
N ILE A 89 3.96 -6.70 7.42
CA ILE A 89 3.02 -7.67 8.01
C ILE A 89 3.74 -8.64 8.97
N ASP A 90 4.94 -9.09 8.60
CA ASP A 90 5.75 -10.03 9.40
C ASP A 90 6.22 -9.40 10.72
N GLU A 91 6.50 -8.10 10.73
CA GLU A 91 6.86 -7.34 11.93
C GLU A 91 5.67 -7.22 12.93
N GLY A 92 4.44 -7.31 12.42
CA GLY A 92 3.21 -7.41 13.20
C GLY A 92 2.43 -6.09 13.35
N ALA A 93 1.22 -6.19 13.89
CA ALA A 93 0.32 -5.04 13.99
C ALA A 93 0.73 -4.08 15.11
N PRO A 94 0.68 -2.75 14.88
CA PRO A 94 0.81 -1.77 15.95
C PRO A 94 -0.42 -1.86 16.87
N VAL A 95 -0.19 -1.89 18.17
CA VAL A 95 -1.26 -1.95 19.17
C VAL A 95 -1.87 -0.55 19.33
N ALA A 96 -3.14 -0.39 18.92
CA ALA A 96 -3.92 0.81 19.23
C ALA A 96 -4.36 0.81 20.70
N THR A 97 -4.38 1.98 21.33
CA THR A 97 -4.85 2.18 22.71
C THR A 97 -6.39 2.26 22.87
N THR A 98 -7.18 1.88 21.86
CA THR A 98 -8.65 1.89 21.96
C THR A 98 -9.24 0.51 21.80
N GLU A 99 -10.01 0.12 22.82
CA GLU A 99 -10.78 -1.11 22.92
C GLU A 99 -11.61 -1.37 21.66
N GLU A 100 -11.18 -2.35 20.87
CA GLU A 100 -12.05 -3.18 20.04
C GLU A 100 -11.33 -4.51 19.81
N THR A 101 -11.14 -5.24 20.91
CA THR A 101 -10.78 -6.66 20.88
C THR A 101 -12.02 -7.44 20.44
N THR A 102 -12.30 -7.48 19.15
CA THR A 102 -13.14 -8.54 18.59
C THR A 102 -12.23 -9.71 18.25
N GLY A 103 -12.40 -10.77 19.05
CA GLY A 103 -11.49 -11.90 19.12
C GLY A 103 -11.38 -12.69 17.82
N THR A 104 -10.21 -13.29 17.64
CA THR A 104 -10.12 -14.63 17.08
C THR A 104 -9.13 -15.41 17.92
N THR A 105 -9.71 -16.19 18.83
CA THR A 105 -9.15 -17.34 19.50
C THR A 105 -8.54 -18.32 18.50
N ALA A 106 -7.25 -18.61 18.67
CA ALA A 106 -6.70 -19.94 18.40
C ALA A 106 -5.94 -20.37 19.66
N LYS A 107 -6.61 -21.16 20.50
CA LYS A 107 -6.06 -21.84 21.67
C LYS A 107 -5.78 -23.29 21.28
N THR A 108 -4.63 -23.81 21.73
CA THR A 108 -4.24 -25.19 22.08
C THR A 108 -2.75 -25.32 21.73
N THR A 109 -1.80 -25.78 22.55
CA THR A 109 -1.64 -26.35 23.91
C THR A 109 -0.10 -26.37 24.05
N ASP A 110 0.60 -26.16 25.15
CA ASP A 110 0.59 -26.93 26.40
C ASP A 110 1.64 -26.29 27.34
N SER A 111 1.42 -26.58 28.60
CA SER A 111 2.01 -26.14 29.86
C SER A 111 3.55 -26.20 29.95
N SER A 112 4.13 -25.14 30.52
CA SER A 112 5.12 -25.25 31.61
C SER A 112 5.44 -23.84 32.14
N GLU A 113 4.96 -23.55 33.34
CA GLU A 113 5.42 -22.43 34.16
C GLU A 113 6.84 -22.73 34.63
N GLU A 114 7.80 -21.85 34.37
CA GLU A 114 8.87 -21.52 35.31
C GLU A 114 9.20 -20.03 35.18
N GLU A 115 9.06 -19.31 36.29
CA GLU A 115 9.59 -17.97 36.44
C GLU A 115 11.11 -18.02 36.53
N SER A 116 11.79 -17.16 35.78
CA SER A 116 13.14 -16.71 36.09
C SER A 116 13.39 -15.34 35.49
N ASN A 117 13.73 -14.41 36.37
CA ASN A 117 14.11 -13.04 36.08
C ASN A 117 15.44 -12.93 35.32
N ASN A 118 15.58 -11.77 34.67
CA ASN A 118 16.77 -11.17 34.07
C ASN A 118 17.37 -11.90 32.86
N ASP A 119 17.23 -11.30 31.68
CA ASP A 119 18.44 -11.04 30.91
C ASP A 119 18.35 -9.79 30.04
N ASP A 120 19.46 -9.09 30.09
CA ASP A 120 19.90 -7.91 29.40
C ASP A 120 19.97 -8.17 27.89
N ALA A 121 18.83 -8.04 27.20
CA ALA A 121 18.81 -8.01 25.74
C ALA A 121 19.20 -6.61 25.28
N GLU A 122 20.51 -6.35 25.30
CA GLU A 122 21.17 -5.30 24.52
C GLU A 122 20.81 -5.52 23.04
N LEU A 123 19.71 -4.91 22.60
CA LEU A 123 19.29 -4.94 21.21
C LEU A 123 20.33 -4.20 20.37
N PRO A 124 20.80 -4.77 19.26
CA PRO A 124 21.83 -4.15 18.45
C PRO A 124 21.35 -2.79 17.95
N SER A 125 22.09 -1.75 18.34
CA SER A 125 22.00 -0.41 17.80
C SER A 125 22.36 -0.46 16.31
N SER A 126 21.36 -0.71 15.46
CA SER A 126 21.47 -0.55 14.02
C SER A 126 21.19 0.91 13.68
N GLU A 127 22.16 1.77 13.99
CA GLU A 127 22.17 3.19 13.61
C GLU A 127 22.60 3.43 12.14
N GLU A 128 22.59 2.42 11.27
CA GLU A 128 23.26 2.54 9.95
C GLU A 128 22.41 2.46 8.69
N ASP A 129 21.09 2.34 8.78
CA ASP A 129 20.22 2.65 7.64
C ASP A 129 18.94 3.26 8.18
N GLY A 130 18.49 4.39 7.63
CA GLY A 130 17.28 5.12 8.05
C GLY A 130 15.96 4.38 7.81
N VAL A 131 15.93 3.07 8.06
CA VAL A 131 14.78 2.18 8.02
C VAL A 131 14.10 2.25 9.38
N ALA A 132 12.88 2.80 9.40
CA ALA A 132 12.07 2.83 10.60
C ALA A 132 11.83 1.40 11.12
N VAL A 133 12.25 1.12 12.36
CA VAL A 133 11.94 -0.13 13.05
C VAL A 133 10.50 -0.05 13.55
N ILE A 134 9.61 -0.92 13.06
CA ILE A 134 8.20 -0.85 13.40
C ILE A 134 7.98 -1.37 14.83
N ARG A 135 7.63 -0.48 15.76
CA ARG A 135 7.38 -0.82 17.18
C ARG A 135 5.97 -1.36 17.40
N LYS A 136 5.82 -2.34 18.30
CA LYS A 136 4.52 -2.93 18.69
C LYS A 136 3.66 -2.01 19.56
N GLY A 137 4.23 -0.94 20.12
CA GLY A 137 3.51 0.01 20.98
C GLY A 137 4.11 1.42 20.94
N LYS A 138 3.37 2.37 21.52
CA LYS A 138 3.76 3.79 21.61
C LYS A 138 5.10 3.95 22.32
N ARG A 139 5.88 4.98 21.94
CA ARG A 139 7.15 5.32 22.59
C ARG A 139 6.97 5.80 24.04
N LYS A 140 8.00 5.62 24.88
CA LYS A 140 7.94 5.94 26.32
C LYS A 140 7.60 7.41 26.63
N ASP A 141 7.98 8.33 25.74
CA ASP A 141 7.76 9.76 25.83
C ASP A 141 6.63 10.26 24.91
N HIS A 142 5.74 9.36 24.45
CA HIS A 142 4.63 9.67 23.54
C HIS A 142 3.76 10.83 24.03
N ASP A 143 3.43 10.86 25.33
CA ASP A 143 2.58 11.90 25.93
C ASP A 143 3.20 13.30 25.89
N PHE A 144 4.50 13.39 25.61
CA PHE A 144 5.20 14.66 25.45
C PHE A 144 5.31 15.12 24.00
N LEU A 145 4.96 14.29 23.03
CA LEU A 145 5.04 14.68 21.62
C LEU A 145 4.09 15.85 21.30
N PRO A 146 4.42 16.66 20.29
CA PRO A 146 3.43 17.51 19.63
C PRO A 146 2.26 16.67 19.11
N GLU A 147 1.06 17.24 19.11
CA GLU A 147 -0.16 16.57 18.67
C GLU A 147 -0.02 15.98 17.26
N GLU A 148 0.55 16.75 16.34
CA GLU A 148 0.78 16.35 14.95
C GLU A 148 1.67 15.09 14.85
N VAL A 149 2.70 14.98 15.70
CA VAL A 149 3.62 13.84 15.71
C VAL A 149 2.98 12.66 16.43
N ALA A 150 2.31 12.90 17.56
CA ALA A 150 1.60 11.85 18.30
C ALA A 150 0.52 11.18 17.43
N ALA A 151 -0.22 11.96 16.65
CA ALA A 151 -1.28 11.50 15.77
C ALA A 151 -0.79 10.52 14.68
N LEU A 152 0.48 10.61 14.27
CA LEU A 152 1.08 9.70 13.28
C LEU A 152 0.96 8.23 13.71
N TRP A 153 1.03 7.93 15.01
CA TRP A 153 0.85 6.58 15.53
C TRP A 153 -0.53 5.99 15.21
N ASP A 154 -1.58 6.74 15.53
CA ASP A 154 -2.96 6.29 15.34
C ASP A 154 -3.33 6.26 13.84
N ILE A 155 -2.79 7.21 13.06
CA ILE A 155 -2.89 7.23 11.59
C ILE A 155 -2.24 5.97 11.00
N ASN A 156 -1.02 5.65 11.41
CA ASN A 156 -0.29 4.48 10.92
C ASN A 156 -0.93 3.16 11.35
N THR A 157 -1.58 3.12 12.52
CA THR A 157 -2.31 1.93 12.94
C THR A 157 -3.49 1.63 12.01
N LYS A 158 -4.20 2.66 11.55
CA LYS A 158 -5.24 2.50 10.52
C LYS A 158 -4.63 2.12 9.17
N ARG A 159 -3.54 2.77 8.78
CA ARG A 159 -2.84 2.50 7.53
C ARG A 159 -2.31 1.06 7.44
N TYR A 160 -1.81 0.51 8.54
CA TYR A 160 -1.42 -0.90 8.62
C TYR A 160 -2.57 -1.84 8.26
N LYS A 161 -3.79 -1.57 8.75
CA LYS A 161 -4.98 -2.38 8.40
C LYS A 161 -5.29 -2.30 6.90
N GLU A 162 -5.13 -1.12 6.30
CA GLU A 162 -5.31 -0.92 4.85
C GLU A 162 -4.23 -1.63 4.02
N ILE A 163 -2.97 -1.58 4.45
CA ILE A 163 -1.85 -2.34 3.85
C ILE A 163 -2.17 -3.82 3.87
N LYS A 164 -2.52 -4.37 5.03
CA LYS A 164 -2.85 -5.79 5.19
C LYS A 164 -4.03 -6.21 4.32
N SER A 165 -5.11 -5.42 4.30
CA SER A 165 -6.30 -5.71 3.49
C SER A 165 -5.98 -5.72 1.98
N THR A 166 -5.22 -4.72 1.52
CA THR A 166 -4.81 -4.60 0.12
C THR A 166 -3.85 -5.73 -0.28
N PHE A 167 -2.93 -6.08 0.62
CA PHE A 167 -2.01 -7.20 0.44
C PHE A 167 -2.73 -8.55 0.30
N GLU A 168 -3.70 -8.86 1.17
CA GLU A 168 -4.48 -10.09 1.05
C GLU A 168 -5.35 -10.11 -0.22
N THR A 169 -5.85 -8.94 -0.66
CA THR A 169 -6.52 -8.80 -1.96
C THR A 169 -5.57 -9.18 -3.09
N LEU A 170 -4.34 -8.67 -3.09
CA LEU A 170 -3.33 -9.01 -4.08
C LEU A 170 -2.95 -10.49 -4.04
N LYS A 171 -2.88 -11.12 -2.87
CA LYS A 171 -2.68 -12.58 -2.78
C LYS A 171 -3.81 -13.37 -3.42
N SER A 172 -5.07 -12.94 -3.24
CA SER A 172 -6.22 -13.58 -3.90
C SER A 172 -6.20 -13.46 -5.44
N MET A 173 -5.34 -12.59 -5.98
CA MET A 173 -5.16 -12.34 -7.42
C MET A 173 -3.82 -12.87 -7.94
N GLU A 174 -3.15 -13.82 -7.25
CA GLU A 174 -1.83 -14.34 -7.65
C GLU A 174 -1.80 -15.00 -9.05
N ASP A 175 -2.95 -15.49 -9.51
CA ASP A 175 -3.12 -16.10 -10.84
C ASP A 175 -3.32 -15.05 -11.96
N LYS A 176 -3.48 -13.78 -11.61
CA LYS A 176 -3.73 -12.68 -12.56
C LYS A 176 -2.44 -12.05 -13.05
N GLU A 177 -2.49 -11.48 -14.25
CA GLU A 177 -1.35 -10.73 -14.76
C GLU A 177 -1.12 -9.44 -13.95
N PRO A 178 0.13 -8.95 -13.85
CA PRO A 178 0.43 -7.72 -13.11
C PRO A 178 -0.37 -6.49 -13.57
N CYS A 179 -0.76 -6.43 -14.85
CA CYS A 179 -1.60 -5.34 -15.35
C CYS A 179 -3.03 -5.35 -14.77
N ASP A 180 -3.57 -6.52 -14.43
CA ASP A 180 -4.86 -6.67 -13.75
C ASP A 180 -4.77 -6.33 -12.26
N ARG A 181 -3.58 -6.49 -11.67
CA ARG A 181 -3.26 -6.20 -10.26
C ARG A 181 -2.87 -4.73 -10.03
N TYR A 182 -2.67 -3.96 -11.10
CA TYR A 182 -2.04 -2.64 -11.07
C TYR A 182 -2.64 -1.65 -10.07
N GLU A 183 -3.97 -1.52 -10.04
CA GLU A 183 -4.63 -0.56 -9.15
C GLU A 183 -4.31 -0.83 -7.68
N TYR A 184 -4.34 -2.11 -7.28
CA TYR A 184 -4.00 -2.52 -5.92
C TYR A 184 -2.51 -2.39 -5.63
N LEU A 185 -1.64 -2.66 -6.61
CA LEU A 185 -0.20 -2.45 -6.46
C LEU A 185 0.15 -0.99 -6.21
N LYS A 186 -0.51 -0.06 -6.90
CA LYS A 186 -0.35 1.37 -6.70
C LYS A 186 -0.81 1.79 -5.30
N ILE A 187 -2.00 1.35 -4.90
CA ILE A 187 -2.54 1.60 -3.56
C ILE A 187 -1.56 1.08 -2.49
N LEU A 188 -1.10 -0.17 -2.63
CA LEU A 188 -0.20 -0.79 -1.66
C LEU A 188 1.14 -0.05 -1.56
N SER A 189 1.77 0.28 -2.69
CA SER A 189 3.00 1.09 -2.73
C SER A 189 2.83 2.43 -2.01
N ASP A 190 1.72 3.13 -2.25
CA ASP A 190 1.48 4.45 -1.67
C ASP A 190 1.20 4.38 -0.17
N LEU A 191 0.45 3.36 0.27
CA LEU A 191 0.20 3.10 1.68
C LEU A 191 1.49 2.77 2.42
N ASP A 192 2.30 1.88 1.85
CA ASP A 192 3.58 1.47 2.39
C ASP A 192 4.52 2.68 2.57
N LYS A 193 4.76 3.45 1.50
CA LYS A 193 5.68 4.61 1.55
C LYS A 193 5.26 5.61 2.62
N LYS A 194 3.96 5.92 2.71
CA LYS A 194 3.43 6.82 3.74
C LYS A 194 3.58 6.22 5.13
N TYR A 195 3.33 4.93 5.29
CA TYR A 195 3.52 4.23 6.55
C TYR A 195 4.95 4.37 7.05
N ARG A 196 5.93 4.03 6.21
CA ARG A 196 7.36 4.14 6.55
C ARG A 196 7.80 5.57 6.84
N ALA A 197 7.36 6.53 6.03
CA ALA A 197 7.68 7.94 6.24
C ALA A 197 7.11 8.49 7.56
N ASP A 198 5.85 8.17 7.87
CA ASP A 198 5.20 8.63 9.10
C ASP A 198 5.80 7.92 10.33
N MET A 199 6.15 6.63 10.22
CA MET A 199 6.84 5.91 11.30
C MET A 199 8.23 6.48 11.55
N LEU A 200 8.99 6.79 10.48
CA LEU A 200 10.28 7.46 10.61
C LEU A 200 10.14 8.81 11.32
N ALA A 201 9.19 9.65 10.91
CA ALA A 201 8.95 10.95 11.53
C ALA A 201 8.53 10.83 13.01
N TYR A 202 7.71 9.83 13.35
CA TYR A 202 7.30 9.54 14.73
C TYR A 202 8.48 9.08 15.60
N ASP A 203 9.29 8.15 15.10
CA ASP A 203 10.39 7.54 15.86
C ASP A 203 11.61 8.46 15.95
N SER A 204 11.88 9.26 14.93
CA SER A 204 13.03 10.18 14.90
C SER A 204 12.78 11.49 15.65
N TYR A 205 11.55 11.78 16.09
CA TYR A 205 11.25 13.02 16.79
C TYR A 205 11.95 13.06 18.16
N VAL A 206 12.61 14.17 18.49
CA VAL A 206 13.26 14.35 19.79
C VAL A 206 12.43 15.30 20.64
N VAL A 207 11.86 14.79 21.74
CA VAL A 207 11.07 15.59 22.68
C VAL A 207 11.93 16.69 23.28
N THR A 208 11.51 17.94 23.08
CA THR A 208 12.23 19.11 23.56
C THR A 208 11.81 19.49 24.98
N ARG A 209 12.56 20.42 25.60
CA ARG A 209 12.13 21.02 26.86
C ARG A 209 10.81 21.76 26.74
N ALA A 210 10.61 22.49 25.63
CA ALA A 210 9.38 23.23 25.37
C ALA A 210 8.15 22.31 25.30
N ASP A 211 8.31 21.11 24.74
CA ASP A 211 7.25 20.09 24.69
C ASP A 211 6.86 19.62 26.09
N ARG A 212 7.86 19.34 26.94
CA ARG A 212 7.62 18.94 28.34
C ARG A 212 6.94 20.06 29.13
N ASP A 213 7.40 21.29 28.94
CA ASP A 213 6.84 22.48 29.60
C ASP A 213 5.37 22.71 29.15
N ARG A 214 5.05 22.48 27.87
CA ARG A 214 3.68 22.53 27.34
C ARG A 214 2.76 21.56 28.08
N VAL A 215 3.18 20.30 28.21
CA VAL A 215 2.39 19.26 28.88
C VAL A 215 2.25 19.55 30.38
N ALA A 216 3.32 19.99 31.04
CA ALA A 216 3.28 20.37 32.44
C ALA A 216 2.30 21.53 32.69
N LYS A 217 2.32 22.55 31.82
CA LYS A 217 1.39 23.68 31.89
C LYS A 217 -0.06 23.26 31.67
N ALA A 218 -0.33 22.36 30.72
CA ALA A 218 -1.66 21.84 30.47
C ALA A 218 -2.22 21.10 31.70
N ARG A 219 -1.43 20.21 32.32
CA ARG A 219 -1.82 19.47 33.52
C ARG A 219 -2.10 20.38 34.72
N LEU A 220 -1.32 21.45 34.90
CA LEU A 220 -1.57 22.44 35.95
C LEU A 220 -2.86 23.22 35.73
N ALA A 221 -3.19 23.56 34.48
CA ALA A 221 -4.43 24.26 34.14
C ALA A 221 -5.67 23.37 34.37
N GLU A 222 -5.60 22.08 34.05
CA GLU A 222 -6.69 21.12 34.29
C GLU A 222 -7.00 20.97 35.79
N ASN A 223 -5.97 20.83 36.63
CA ASN A 223 -6.14 20.71 38.08
C ASN A 223 -6.70 21.98 38.73
N GLY A 224 -6.42 23.15 38.17
CA GLY A 224 -6.93 24.44 38.68
C GLY A 224 -8.40 24.72 38.34
N ASN A 225 -8.98 23.99 37.38
CA ASN A 225 -10.38 24.17 36.95
C ASN A 225 -11.35 23.17 37.63
N GLN A 226 -10.83 22.28 38.48
CA GLN A 226 -11.60 21.29 39.25
C GLN A 226 -11.80 21.66 40.74
N GLY A 227 -11.30 22.83 41.18
CA GLY A 227 -11.46 23.35 42.54
C GLY A 227 -12.28 24.63 42.57
#